data_AF-A0A2Z6QI49-F1
#
_entry.id   AF-A0A2Z6QI49-F1
#
_cell.length_a   1.000
_cell.length_b   1.000
_cell.length_c   1.000
_cell.angle_alpha   90.00
_cell.angle_beta   90.00
_cell.angle_gamma   90.00
#
_symmetry.space_group_name_H-M   'P 1'
#
loop_
_entity.id
_entity.type
_entity.pdbx_description
1 polymer ?
#
loop_
_entity_poly.entity_id
_entity_poly.type
_entity_poly.pdbx_seq_one_letter_code
_entity_poly.pdbx_strand_id
1 'polypeptide(L)'
;MPALGQPQSQNFVQWLVRTAVFVVFFAGQSIALNFSQFLSLLLWPFPHPYYPSYIKHTKRCFGILLVAINQFFAPSNFVITLDKSAEGVLKQSWNGAKVELDMPERLILIANHQIYADWLYVWCFTYLANAHDGIKIILKDSLKWLPIFGWVRI
;
A
#
# COMPACT_ATOMS: atom_id res chain seq x y z
N MET A 1 -9.40 9.37 -25.54
CA MET A 1 -9.64 8.22 -24.66
C MET A 1 -9.50 6.96 -25.51
N PRO A 2 -8.53 6.06 -25.25
CA PRO A 2 -8.54 4.76 -25.90
C PRO A 2 -9.81 4.02 -25.45
N ALA A 3 -10.44 3.28 -26.36
CA ALA A 3 -11.63 2.49 -26.05
C ALA A 3 -11.37 1.57 -24.86
N LEU A 4 -12.29 1.55 -23.89
CA LEU A 4 -12.35 0.50 -22.87
C LEU A 4 -12.48 -0.82 -23.64
N GLY A 5 -11.39 -1.58 -23.73
CA GLY A 5 -11.40 -2.88 -24.40
C GLY A 5 -12.52 -3.74 -23.81
N GLN A 6 -13.28 -4.41 -24.67
CA GLN A 6 -14.32 -5.32 -24.23
C GLN A 6 -13.73 -6.32 -23.23
N PRO A 7 -14.40 -6.62 -22.11
CA PRO A 7 -13.86 -7.55 -21.12
C PRO A 7 -13.64 -8.90 -21.81
N GLN A 8 -12.37 -9.29 -21.94
CA GLN A 8 -12.01 -10.61 -22.42
C GLN A 8 -12.66 -11.62 -21.49
N SER A 9 -13.52 -12.50 -22.01
CA SER A 9 -14.15 -13.55 -21.22
C SER A 9 -13.06 -14.48 -20.68
N GLN A 10 -12.67 -14.30 -19.42
CA GLN A 10 -11.65 -15.14 -18.80
C GLN A 10 -12.18 -16.56 -18.71
N ASN A 11 -11.39 -17.54 -19.17
CA ASN A 11 -11.71 -18.94 -18.95
C ASN A 11 -11.76 -19.20 -17.44
N PHE A 12 -12.78 -19.92 -16.96
CA PHE A 12 -12.95 -20.27 -15.54
C PHE A 12 -11.68 -20.84 -14.90
N VAL A 13 -10.94 -21.68 -15.62
CA VAL A 13 -9.66 -22.25 -15.17
C VAL A 13 -8.60 -21.16 -14.98
N GLN A 14 -8.50 -20.21 -15.92
CA GLN A 14 -7.54 -19.09 -15.81
C GLN A 14 -7.90 -18.18 -14.62
N TRP A 15 -9.19 -17.92 -14.39
CA TRP A 15 -9.66 -17.17 -13.24
C TRP A 15 -9.30 -17.88 -11.92
N LEU A 16 -9.54 -19.19 -11.82
CA LEU A 16 -9.17 -19.99 -10.66
C LEU A 16 -7.67 -19.95 -10.38
N VAL A 17 -6.85 -20.20 -11.41
CA VAL A 17 -5.38 -20.19 -11.26
C VAL A 17 -4.89 -18.81 -10.85
N ARG A 18 -5.35 -17.74 -11.49
CA ARG A 18 -4.97 -16.36 -11.15
C ARG A 18 -5.36 -16.01 -9.71
N THR A 19 -6.55 -16.43 -9.28
CA THR A 19 -7.03 -16.23 -7.91
C THR A 19 -6.20 -17.01 -6.90
N ALA A 20 -5.89 -18.28 -7.18
CA ALA A 20 -5.06 -19.10 -6.32
C ALA A 20 -3.64 -18.52 -6.17
N VAL A 21 -3.02 -18.10 -7.28
CA VAL A 21 -1.70 -17.46 -7.26
C VAL A 21 -1.75 -16.15 -6.48
N PHE A 22 -2.79 -15.33 -6.67
CA PHE A 22 -2.99 -14.10 -5.89
C PHE A 22 -3.06 -14.39 -4.39
N VAL A 23 -3.91 -15.34 -3.98
CA VAL A 23 -4.10 -15.69 -2.57
C VAL A 23 -2.80 -16.21 -1.97
N VAL A 24 -2.12 -17.15 -2.64
CA VAL A 24 -0.85 -17.71 -2.16
C VAL A 24 0.22 -16.62 -2.05
N PHE A 25 0.35 -15.77 -3.06
CA PHE A 25 1.32 -14.68 -3.07
C PHE A 25 1.02 -13.66 -1.95
N PHE A 26 -0.19 -13.12 -1.90
CA PHE A 26 -0.54 -12.07 -0.95
C PHE A 26 -0.57 -12.59 0.50
N ALA A 27 -1.19 -13.75 0.74
CA ALA A 27 -1.24 -14.34 2.07
C ALA A 27 0.15 -14.79 2.52
N GLY A 28 0.94 -15.42 1.66
CA GLY A 28 2.30 -15.86 1.97
C GLY A 28 3.20 -14.70 2.38
N GLN A 29 3.20 -13.60 1.61
CA GLN A 29 3.97 -12.41 1.93
C GLN A 29 3.44 -11.72 3.21
N SER A 30 2.13 -11.66 3.39
CA SER A 30 1.52 -11.11 4.61
C SER A 30 1.90 -11.92 5.85
N ILE A 31 1.91 -13.25 5.78
CA ILE A 31 2.33 -14.14 6.87
C ILE A 31 3.82 -13.93 7.16
N ALA A 32 4.67 -13.88 6.14
CA ALA A 32 6.10 -13.64 6.32
C ALA A 32 6.38 -12.27 6.97
N LEU A 33 5.64 -11.23 6.59
CA LEU A 33 5.74 -9.90 7.20
C LEU A 33 5.28 -9.91 8.66
N ASN A 34 4.13 -10.50 8.96
CA ASN A 34 3.64 -10.63 10.34
C ASN A 34 4.62 -11.43 11.20
N PHE A 35 5.11 -12.57 10.69
CA PHE A 35 6.12 -13.37 11.36
C PHE A 35 7.40 -12.57 11.63
N SER A 36 7.85 -11.78 10.65
CA SER A 36 9.01 -10.89 10.81
C SER A 36 8.75 -9.81 11.87
N GLN A 37 7.55 -9.25 11.94
CA GLN A 37 7.15 -8.30 12.98
C GLN A 37 7.15 -8.94 14.37
N PHE A 38 6.65 -10.17 14.52
CA PHE A 38 6.75 -10.91 15.77
C PHE A 38 8.20 -11.23 16.14
N LEU A 39 9.02 -11.66 15.17
CA LEU A 39 10.43 -11.93 15.39
C LEU A 39 11.18 -10.66 15.81
N SER A 40 10.77 -9.49 15.32
CA SER A 40 11.35 -8.21 15.72
C SER A 40 11.17 -7.91 17.21
N LEU A 41 10.23 -8.55 17.91
CA LEU A 41 10.12 -8.43 19.37
C LEU A 41 11.38 -8.94 20.09
N LEU A 42 12.17 -9.80 19.46
CA LEU A 42 13.49 -10.18 20.00
C LEU A 42 14.47 -8.99 20.02
N LEU A 43 14.25 -7.98 19.16
CA LEU A 43 15.03 -6.74 19.13
C LEU A 43 14.56 -5.72 20.16
N TRP A 44 13.38 -5.92 20.78
CA TRP A 44 12.79 -5.00 21.77
C TRP A 44 13.70 -4.71 22.98
N PRO A 45 14.44 -5.69 23.55
CA PRO A 45 15.32 -5.44 24.70
C PRO A 45 16.62 -4.69 24.35
N PHE A 46 16.97 -4.61 23.06
CA PHE A 46 18.22 -4.00 22.60
C PHE A 46 18.09 -2.47 22.48
N PRO A 47 19.20 -1.73 22.34
CA PRO A 47 19.17 -0.27 22.24
C PRO A 47 18.19 0.26 21.20
N HIS A 48 17.76 1.50 21.46
CA HIS A 48 16.54 2.09 20.93
C HIS A 48 16.35 2.18 19.40
N PRO A 49 17.36 2.14 18.49
CA PRO A 49 17.07 2.27 17.07
C PRO A 49 16.62 0.96 16.40
N TYR A 50 16.98 -0.21 16.93
CA TYR A 50 16.85 -1.47 16.17
C TYR A 50 15.40 -1.90 15.96
N TYR A 51 14.63 -2.01 17.04
CA TYR A 51 13.22 -2.42 16.95
C TYR A 51 12.38 -1.44 16.10
N PRO A 52 12.38 -0.11 16.35
CA PRO A 52 11.58 0.82 15.56
C PRO A 52 12.00 0.86 14.08
N SER A 53 13.31 0.77 13.79
CA SER A 53 13.80 0.76 12.41
C SER A 53 13.36 -0.50 11.67
N TYR A 54 13.36 -1.66 12.35
CA TYR A 54 12.87 -2.90 11.77
C TYR A 54 11.35 -2.86 11.51
N ILE A 55 10.56 -2.32 12.45
CA ILE A 55 9.13 -2.10 12.25
C ILE A 55 8.89 -1.15 11.07
N LYS A 56 9.65 -0.06 10.95
CA LYS A 56 9.59 0.85 9.79
C LYS A 56 9.89 0.11 8.47
N HIS A 57 10.89 -0.76 8.46
CA HIS A 57 11.21 -1.60 7.31
C HIS A 57 10.06 -2.54 6.92
N THR A 58 9.45 -3.25 7.88
CA THR A 58 8.30 -4.14 7.58
C THR A 58 7.09 -3.38 7.04
N LYS A 59 6.82 -2.17 7.56
CA LYS A 59 5.78 -1.27 7.01
C LYS A 59 6.08 -0.86 5.58
N ARG A 60 7.34 -0.53 5.27
CA ARG A 60 7.79 -0.26 3.90
C ARG A 60 7.49 -1.44 2.98
N CYS A 61 7.89 -2.65 3.39
CA CYS A 61 7.64 -3.86 2.61
C CYS A 61 6.15 -4.14 2.41
N PHE A 62 5.30 -3.87 3.42
CA PHE A 62 3.84 -3.98 3.26
C PHE A 62 3.30 -2.99 2.22
N GLY A 63 3.75 -1.73 2.23
CA GLY A 63 3.36 -0.76 1.21
C GLY A 63 3.77 -1.19 -0.21
N ILE A 64 4.97 -1.74 -0.36
CA ILE A 64 5.44 -2.32 -1.63
C ILE A 64 4.58 -3.52 -2.05
N LEU A 65 4.24 -4.41 -1.11
CA LEU A 65 3.38 -5.56 -1.38
C LEU A 65 2.02 -5.13 -1.94
N LEU A 66 1.42 -4.08 -1.36
CA LEU A 66 0.14 -3.54 -1.82
C LEU A 66 0.20 -2.99 -3.26
N VAL A 67 1.28 -2.27 -3.60
CA VAL A 67 1.50 -1.81 -4.97
C VAL A 67 1.77 -3.01 -5.90
N ALA A 68 2.56 -3.99 -5.46
CA ALA A 68 2.90 -5.17 -6.25
C ALA A 68 1.68 -6.03 -6.59
N ILE A 69 0.75 -6.23 -5.64
CA ILE A 69 -0.48 -6.98 -5.94
C ILE A 69 -1.35 -6.27 -6.97
N ASN A 70 -1.37 -4.93 -6.96
CA ASN A 70 -2.06 -4.17 -8.00
C ASN A 70 -1.38 -4.40 -9.36
N GLN A 71 -0.05 -4.23 -9.44
CA GLN A 71 0.69 -4.37 -10.69
C GLN A 71 0.60 -5.78 -11.30
N PHE A 72 0.72 -6.83 -10.49
CA PHE A 72 0.72 -8.21 -11.00
C PHE A 72 -0.67 -8.77 -11.26
N PHE A 73 -1.66 -8.46 -10.41
CA PHE A 73 -2.94 -9.12 -10.47
C PHE A 73 -4.07 -8.23 -10.97
N ALA A 74 -3.98 -6.91 -10.87
CA ALA A 74 -5.03 -5.99 -11.31
C ALA A 74 -4.43 -4.69 -11.88
N PRO A 75 -3.59 -4.78 -12.95
CA PRO A 75 -2.92 -3.62 -13.50
C PRO A 75 -3.95 -2.57 -13.90
N SER A 76 -3.85 -1.41 -13.28
CA SER A 76 -4.85 -0.35 -13.36
C SER A 76 -4.17 0.98 -13.71
N ASN A 77 -4.87 1.82 -14.46
CA ASN A 77 -4.42 3.18 -14.72
C ASN A 77 -4.68 4.04 -13.47
N PHE A 78 -3.62 4.45 -12.78
CA PHE A 78 -3.70 5.38 -11.66
C PHE A 78 -3.63 6.81 -12.18
N VAL A 79 -4.78 7.47 -12.32
CA VAL A 79 -4.87 8.82 -12.86
C VAL A 79 -4.83 9.84 -11.72
N ILE A 80 -3.83 10.71 -11.73
CA ILE A 80 -3.71 11.84 -10.81
C ILE A 80 -4.02 13.11 -11.61
N THR A 81 -5.04 13.85 -11.18
CA THR A 81 -5.36 15.16 -11.72
C THR A 81 -5.09 16.20 -10.63
N LEU A 82 -4.35 17.23 -10.99
CA LEU A 82 -3.95 18.28 -10.05
C LEU A 82 -4.64 19.60 -10.40
N ASP A 83 -4.96 20.36 -9.36
CA ASP A 83 -5.30 21.77 -9.51
C ASP A 83 -4.04 22.59 -9.78
N LYS A 84 -4.21 23.80 -10.33
CA LYS A 84 -3.11 24.76 -10.54
C LYS A 84 -2.31 25.03 -9.27
N SER A 85 -2.95 25.00 -8.10
CA SER A 85 -2.25 25.20 -6.82
C SER A 85 -1.27 24.07 -6.46
N ALA A 86 -1.32 22.92 -7.15
CA ALA A 86 -0.53 21.73 -6.87
C ALA A 86 0.46 21.38 -8.01
N GLU A 87 0.70 22.27 -8.97
CA GLU A 87 1.50 21.99 -10.17
C GLU A 87 2.94 21.48 -9.88
N GLY A 88 3.54 21.92 -8.77
CA GLY A 88 4.89 21.50 -8.35
C GLY A 88 4.97 20.10 -7.69
N VAL A 89 3.84 19.44 -7.47
CA VAL A 89 3.77 18.17 -6.74
C VAL A 89 4.26 16.99 -7.58
N LEU A 90 4.05 17.01 -8.90
CA LEU A 90 4.49 15.91 -9.76
C LEU A 90 5.94 16.12 -10.18
N LYS A 91 6.82 15.20 -9.75
CA LYS A 91 8.18 15.07 -10.29
C LYS A 91 8.24 13.86 -11.19
N GLN A 92 8.48 14.08 -12.47
CA GLN A 92 8.74 13.00 -13.41
C GLN A 92 10.24 12.81 -13.54
N SER A 93 10.72 11.57 -13.38
CA SER A 93 12.14 11.23 -13.53
C SER A 93 12.64 11.52 -14.94
N TRP A 94 13.94 11.75 -15.07
CA TRP A 94 14.64 11.71 -16.36
C TRP A 94 14.22 10.45 -17.10
N ASN A 95 13.72 10.57 -18.34
CA ASN A 95 13.14 9.51 -19.21
C ASN A 95 11.65 9.12 -19.00
N GLY A 96 10.93 9.65 -18.02
CA GLY A 96 9.51 9.37 -17.84
C GLY A 96 9.16 7.99 -17.26
N ALA A 97 10.15 7.15 -16.94
CA ALA A 97 9.92 5.80 -16.43
C ALA A 97 9.45 5.74 -14.97
N LYS A 98 9.59 6.83 -14.20
CA LYS A 98 9.19 6.90 -12.80
C LYS A 98 8.46 8.21 -12.51
N VAL A 99 7.24 8.08 -12.00
CA VAL A 99 6.47 9.19 -11.43
C VAL A 99 6.72 9.21 -9.93
N GLU A 100 7.10 10.36 -9.41
CA GLU A 100 7.26 10.61 -7.98
C GLU A 100 6.42 11.83 -7.59
N LEU A 101 5.99 11.85 -6.33
CA LEU A 101 5.26 12.97 -5.74
C LEU A 101 6.19 13.71 -4.78
N ASP A 102 6.43 14.99 -5.04
CA ASP A 102 7.14 15.88 -4.14
C ASP A 102 6.20 16.31 -3.02
N MET A 103 6.23 15.57 -1.93
CA MET A 103 5.41 15.83 -0.75
C MET A 103 6.29 16.26 0.43
N PRO A 104 5.75 17.09 1.33
CA PRO A 104 6.44 17.39 2.58
C PRO A 104 6.58 16.11 3.44
N GLU A 105 7.55 16.13 4.34
CA GLU A 105 7.83 15.01 5.27
C GLU A 105 6.60 14.60 6.12
N ARG A 106 5.73 15.56 6.42
CA ARG A 106 4.48 15.35 7.18
C ARG A 106 3.31 15.97 6.42
N LEU A 107 2.28 15.16 6.17
CA LEU A 107 1.08 15.53 5.44
C LEU A 107 -0.15 14.93 6.12
N ILE A 108 -1.26 15.67 6.13
CA ILE A 108 -2.58 15.11 6.41
C ILE A 108 -3.26 14.88 5.06
N LEU A 109 -3.45 13.61 4.68
CA LEU A 109 -4.18 13.25 3.49
C LEU A 109 -5.66 13.09 3.83
N ILE A 110 -6.51 13.91 3.20
CA ILE A 110 -7.97 13.84 3.32
C ILE A 110 -8.51 13.32 2.00
N ALA A 111 -9.25 12.21 2.04
CA ALA A 111 -9.85 11.61 0.86
C ALA A 111 -11.30 11.19 1.16
N ASN A 112 -12.15 11.23 0.14
CA ASN A 112 -13.49 10.66 0.22
C ASN A 112 -13.39 9.13 0.26
N HIS A 113 -14.35 8.47 0.93
CA HIS A 113 -14.47 7.01 0.95
C HIS A 113 -15.71 6.59 0.15
N GLN A 114 -15.50 6.04 -1.05
CA GLN A 114 -16.51 5.59 -1.99
C GLN A 114 -16.56 4.07 -2.15
N ILE A 115 -15.41 3.38 -2.13
CA ILE A 115 -15.33 1.93 -2.32
C ILE A 115 -14.39 1.27 -1.31
N TYR A 116 -14.60 -0.01 -1.03
CA TYR A 116 -13.78 -0.77 -0.07
C TYR A 116 -12.29 -0.79 -0.40
N ALA A 117 -11.90 -0.53 -1.65
CA ALA A 117 -10.50 -0.53 -2.08
C ALA A 117 -9.83 0.86 -2.00
N ASP A 118 -10.52 1.91 -1.52
CA ASP A 118 -9.96 3.28 -1.47
C ASP A 118 -8.65 3.37 -0.69
N TRP A 119 -8.52 2.54 0.34
CA TRP A 119 -7.29 2.49 1.10
C TRP A 119 -6.09 2.15 0.20
N LEU A 120 -6.22 1.25 -0.77
CA LEU A 120 -5.14 0.93 -1.71
C LEU A 120 -4.65 2.15 -2.49
N TYR A 121 -5.54 3.10 -2.83
CA TYR A 121 -5.15 4.36 -3.49
C TYR A 121 -4.24 5.21 -2.60
N VAL A 122 -4.50 5.26 -1.29
CA VAL A 122 -3.64 5.95 -0.31
C VAL A 122 -2.25 5.31 -0.25
N TRP A 123 -2.16 3.98 -0.30
CA TRP A 123 -0.87 3.28 -0.34
C TRP A 123 -0.13 3.51 -1.66
N CYS A 124 -0.81 3.53 -2.81
CA CYS A 124 -0.19 3.90 -4.08
C CYS A 124 0.33 5.34 -4.05
N PHE A 125 -0.46 6.29 -3.55
CA PHE A 125 -0.07 7.69 -3.42
C PHE A 125 1.17 7.85 -2.53
N THR A 126 1.17 7.25 -1.35
CA THR A 126 2.34 7.31 -0.45
C THR A 126 3.54 6.52 -0.95
N TYR A 127 3.34 5.51 -1.79
CA TYR A 127 4.43 4.85 -2.51
C TYR A 127 5.11 5.82 -3.49
N LEU A 128 4.32 6.53 -4.30
CA LEU A 128 4.83 7.55 -5.22
C LEU A 128 5.49 8.72 -4.49
N ALA A 129 5.04 9.04 -3.27
CA ALA A 129 5.64 10.04 -2.39
C ALA A 129 6.82 9.51 -1.53
N ASN A 130 7.23 8.24 -1.71
CA ASN A 130 8.26 7.56 -0.92
C ASN A 130 8.03 7.62 0.62
N ALA A 131 6.77 7.63 1.06
CA ALA A 131 6.32 7.75 2.45
C ALA A 131 5.44 6.57 2.93
N HIS A 132 5.41 5.48 2.17
CA HIS A 132 4.57 4.30 2.41
C HIS A 132 4.90 3.49 3.68
N ASP A 133 5.99 3.83 4.36
CA ASP A 133 6.40 3.31 5.67
C ASP A 133 5.90 4.16 6.85
N GLY A 134 5.42 5.39 6.59
CA GLY A 134 5.01 6.39 7.58
C GLY A 134 3.50 6.59 7.72
N ILE A 135 2.68 5.78 7.06
CA ILE A 135 1.22 5.97 7.04
C ILE A 135 0.60 5.69 8.41
N LYS A 136 -0.28 6.59 8.86
CA LYS A 136 -1.18 6.39 9.99
C LYS A 136 -2.62 6.69 9.55
N ILE A 137 -3.49 5.70 9.68
CA ILE A 137 -4.91 5.83 9.32
C ILE A 137 -5.72 5.93 10.60
N ILE A 138 -6.54 6.97 10.70
CA ILE A 138 -7.46 7.17 11.82
C ILE A 138 -8.72 6.35 11.53
N LEU A 139 -9.02 5.41 12.42
CA LEU A 139 -10.15 4.50 12.31
C LEU A 139 -11.16 4.76 13.43
N LYS A 140 -12.40 4.30 13.22
CA LYS A 140 -13.47 4.36 14.23
C LYS A 140 -13.06 3.57 15.48
N ASP A 141 -13.29 4.13 16.67
CA ASP A 141 -12.92 3.53 17.96
C ASP A 141 -13.43 2.09 18.14
N SER A 142 -14.63 1.78 17.62
CA SER A 142 -15.20 0.44 17.71
C SER A 142 -14.35 -0.65 17.04
N LEU A 143 -13.49 -0.29 16.08
CA LEU A 143 -12.62 -1.24 15.38
C LEU A 143 -11.49 -1.79 16.26
N LYS A 144 -11.20 -1.16 17.41
CA LYS A 144 -10.24 -1.70 18.40
C LYS A 144 -10.67 -3.05 18.99
N TRP A 145 -11.95 -3.40 18.88
CA TRP A 145 -12.51 -4.64 19.40
C TRP A 145 -12.51 -5.78 18.36
N LEU A 146 -12.05 -5.53 17.14
CA LEU A 146 -11.91 -6.61 16.16
C LEU A 146 -10.82 -7.58 16.60
N PRO A 147 -11.11 -8.89 16.68
CA PRO A 147 -10.10 -9.88 16.99
C PRO A 147 -8.97 -9.81 15.95
N ILE A 148 -7.72 -9.94 16.40
CA ILE A 148 -6.50 -9.92 15.58
C ILE A 148 -6.15 -8.52 15.01
N PHE A 149 -7.14 -7.73 14.57
CA PHE A 149 -6.90 -6.45 13.90
C PHE A 149 -6.87 -5.23 14.85
N GLY A 150 -7.45 -5.32 16.04
CA GLY A 150 -7.59 -4.19 16.99
C GLY A 150 -6.45 -4.02 18.01
N TRP A 151 -5.38 -4.80 17.92
CA TRP A 151 -4.39 -4.94 19.01
C TRP A 151 -3.36 -3.80 19.10
N VAL A 152 -3.30 -2.90 18.12
CA VAL A 152 -2.39 -1.75 18.12
C VAL A 152 -3.09 -0.53 18.70
N ARG A 153 -2.65 -0.07 19.88
CA ARG A 153 -3.00 1.27 20.39
C ARG A 153 -1.98 2.27 19.85
N ILE A 154 -2.46 3.26 19.10
CA ILE A 154 -1.69 4.43 18.63
C ILE A 154 -1.55 5.42 19.77
#